data_AF-A0A1Q6SRF0-F1
#
_entry.id   AF-A0A1Q6SRF0-F1
#
_cell.length_a   1.000
_cell.length_b   1.000
_cell.length_c   1.000
_cell.angle_alpha   90.00
_cell.angle_beta   90.00
_cell.angle_gamma   90.00
#
_symmetry.space_group_name_H-M   'P 1'
#
loop_
_entity.id
_entity.type
_entity.pdbx_description
1 polymer ?
#
loop_
_entity_poly.entity_id
_entity_poly.type
_entity_poly.pdbx_seq_one_letter_code
_entity_poly.pdbx_strand_id
1 'polypeptide(L)'
;MDTNNMNVAVQQEQQAVQVKKKPVKGVVLALLTLLAFLAIQVTVSGVGAGVYMVKCMAQTGGDIEMSQELYMQQISESGFMTDLLMITTIICAVAALLWYRFGIVKKYTQQQKQDFKELINGRNIAVVVVTAIGCYGIALLLSQIIGALVPGSMETYQELMGFSLSGSALIAALTVVIIAPIGEELIFRGIIFRLLEKNLPVVAAIIIQAVLFGIYHMNIMQGLYVLPLALALGYTAYRTKSVYPCILMHMVNNFMPSLLAVLPESVPTVPVAIIIIVISAAVLYPLTKGMRAGKVSA
;
A
#
# COMPACT_ATOMS: atom_id res chain seq x y z
N MET A 1 2.77 56.87 15.31
CA MET A 1 3.38 55.51 15.29
C MET A 1 3.20 54.98 13.87
N ASP A 2 4.30 54.87 13.13
CA ASP A 2 4.33 54.68 11.67
C ASP A 2 3.77 53.33 11.23
N THR A 3 2.77 53.38 10.34
CA THR A 3 2.19 52.24 9.62
C THR A 3 3.22 51.49 8.76
N ASN A 4 4.32 52.15 8.38
CA ASN A 4 5.44 51.52 7.66
C ASN A 4 6.22 50.50 8.51
N ASN A 5 6.39 50.74 9.82
CA ASN A 5 7.10 49.79 10.69
C ASN A 5 6.26 48.55 11.01
N MET A 6 4.93 48.68 11.01
CA MET A 6 4.01 47.56 11.14
C MET A 6 4.05 46.63 9.92
N ASN A 7 4.13 47.18 8.71
CA ASN A 7 4.22 46.37 7.49
C ASN A 7 5.56 45.64 7.35
N VAL A 8 6.67 46.24 7.80
CA VAL A 8 7.98 45.57 7.81
C VAL A 8 8.03 44.47 8.86
N ALA A 9 7.47 44.69 10.05
CA ALA A 9 7.37 43.66 11.09
C ALA A 9 6.48 42.49 10.65
N VAL A 10 5.34 42.75 10.01
CA VAL A 10 4.44 41.71 9.47
C VAL A 10 5.09 40.96 8.29
N GLN A 11 5.86 41.64 7.43
CA GLN A 11 6.63 40.98 6.36
C GLN A 11 7.81 40.16 6.90
N GLN A 12 8.45 40.58 7.99
CA GLN A 12 9.51 39.83 8.67
C GLN A 12 8.97 38.64 9.49
N GLU A 13 7.76 38.76 10.06
CA GLU A 13 7.04 37.65 10.71
C GLU A 13 6.50 36.63 9.68
N GLN A 14 6.08 37.08 8.49
CA GLN A 14 5.75 36.18 7.38
C GLN A 14 6.99 35.52 6.73
N GLN A 15 8.17 36.10 6.91
CA GLN A 15 9.45 35.44 6.63
C GLN A 15 9.92 34.51 7.76
N ALA A 16 9.23 34.47 8.90
CA ALA A 16 9.56 33.57 9.99
C ALA A 16 9.19 32.12 9.63
N VAL A 17 10.26 31.35 9.38
CA VAL A 17 10.32 29.90 9.26
C VAL A 17 9.83 29.31 7.92
N GLN A 18 10.43 29.74 6.81
CA GLN A 18 10.65 28.78 5.72
C GLN A 18 11.59 27.68 6.26
N VAL A 19 11.01 26.59 6.77
CA VAL A 19 11.79 25.41 7.19
C VAL A 19 12.63 24.97 6.00
N LYS A 20 13.94 25.19 6.08
CA LYS A 20 14.87 24.82 5.01
C LYS A 20 14.69 23.33 4.70
N LYS A 21 14.08 23.03 3.55
CA LYS A 21 13.82 21.65 3.13
C LYS A 21 15.15 20.90 3.06
N LYS A 22 15.21 19.70 3.66
CA LYS A 22 16.40 18.83 3.62
C LYS A 22 16.06 17.60 2.78
N PRO A 23 16.05 17.71 1.44
CA PRO A 23 15.53 16.68 0.55
C PRO A 23 16.22 15.33 0.76
N VAL A 24 17.55 15.32 0.82
CA VAL A 24 18.36 14.13 1.07
C VAL A 24 17.98 13.44 2.37
N LYS A 25 17.83 14.21 3.47
CA LYS A 25 17.47 13.65 4.77
C LYS A 25 16.08 12.99 4.74
N GLY A 26 15.10 13.60 4.06
CA GLY A 26 13.77 13.05 3.93
C GLY A 26 13.75 11.73 3.16
N VAL A 27 14.46 11.68 2.02
CA VAL A 27 14.58 10.46 1.20
C VAL A 27 15.32 9.36 1.95
N VAL A 28 16.45 9.66 2.59
CA VAL A 28 17.20 8.67 3.40
C VAL A 28 16.33 8.09 4.50
N LEU A 29 15.57 8.92 5.22
CA LEU A 29 14.72 8.41 6.30
C LEU A 29 13.53 7.57 5.78
N ALA A 30 12.98 7.92 4.62
CA ALA A 30 11.96 7.12 3.94
C ALA A 30 12.51 5.75 3.53
N LEU A 31 13.73 5.71 2.97
CA LEU A 31 14.42 4.47 2.61
C LEU A 31 14.75 3.62 3.84
N LEU A 32 15.26 4.23 4.91
CA LEU A 32 15.51 3.50 6.17
C LEU A 32 14.22 2.95 6.77
N THR A 33 13.12 3.69 6.67
CA THR A 33 11.80 3.19 7.11
C THR A 33 11.37 1.97 6.31
N LEU A 34 11.50 2.03 4.97
CA LEU A 34 11.21 0.90 4.10
C LEU A 34 12.08 -0.32 4.44
N LEU A 35 13.40 -0.13 4.55
CA LEU A 35 14.34 -1.21 4.84
C LEU A 35 14.08 -1.85 6.20
N ALA A 36 13.77 -1.06 7.22
CA ALA A 36 13.42 -1.58 8.54
C ALA A 36 12.11 -2.38 8.50
N PHE A 37 11.09 -1.89 7.78
CA PHE A 37 9.82 -2.61 7.65
C PHE A 37 9.98 -3.92 6.87
N LEU A 38 10.77 -3.90 5.79
CA LEU A 38 11.12 -5.08 5.02
C LEU A 38 11.92 -6.09 5.86
N ALA A 39 12.87 -5.62 6.66
CA ALA A 39 13.64 -6.46 7.57
C ALA A 39 12.75 -7.16 8.60
N ILE A 40 11.74 -6.46 9.15
CA ILE A 40 10.75 -7.08 10.05
C ILE A 40 10.01 -8.21 9.33
N GLN A 41 9.47 -7.94 8.12
CA GLN A 41 8.73 -8.94 7.35
C GLN A 41 9.59 -10.18 7.05
N VAL A 42 10.78 -9.99 6.48
CA VAL A 42 11.69 -11.08 6.12
C VAL A 42 12.13 -11.87 7.35
N THR A 43 12.41 -11.18 8.46
CA THR A 43 12.81 -11.85 9.71
C THR A 43 11.68 -12.70 10.26
N VAL A 44 10.45 -12.16 10.34
CA VAL A 44 9.30 -12.89 10.88
C VAL A 44 8.96 -14.11 10.01
N SER A 45 8.94 -13.95 8.68
CA SER A 45 8.74 -15.06 7.75
C SER A 45 9.86 -16.10 7.84
N GLY A 46 11.13 -15.68 7.89
CA GLY A 46 12.27 -16.57 8.00
C GLY A 46 12.31 -17.37 9.31
N VAL A 47 11.98 -16.72 10.43
CA VAL A 47 11.84 -17.40 11.74
C VAL A 47 10.69 -18.40 11.69
N GLY A 48 9.54 -18.05 11.13
CA GLY A 48 8.40 -18.96 11.00
C GLY A 48 8.72 -20.20 10.17
N ALA A 49 9.39 -20.01 9.01
CA ALA A 49 9.90 -21.10 8.18
C ALA A 49 10.91 -21.98 8.93
N GLY A 50 11.88 -21.37 9.65
CA GLY A 50 12.88 -22.09 10.42
C GLY A 50 12.31 -22.91 11.58
N VAL A 51 11.35 -22.34 12.34
CA VAL A 51 10.63 -23.06 13.40
C VAL A 51 9.91 -24.29 12.84
N TYR A 52 9.34 -24.15 11.65
CA TYR A 52 8.65 -25.25 11.00
C TYR A 52 9.61 -26.35 10.52
N MET A 53 10.77 -25.98 9.97
CA MET A 53 11.83 -26.94 9.65
C MET A 53 12.27 -27.72 10.89
N VAL A 54 12.45 -27.05 12.04
CA VAL A 54 12.78 -27.72 13.31
C VAL A 54 11.68 -28.69 13.74
N LYS A 55 10.41 -28.36 13.51
CA LYS A 55 9.28 -29.27 13.75
C LYS A 55 9.36 -30.51 12.85
N CYS A 56 9.68 -30.37 11.57
CA CYS A 56 9.88 -31.49 10.66
C CYS A 56 11.03 -32.39 11.14
N MET A 57 12.16 -31.80 11.53
CA MET A 57 13.31 -32.53 12.11
C MET A 57 12.95 -33.30 13.38
N ALA A 58 12.11 -32.73 14.24
CA ALA A 58 11.64 -33.43 15.44
C ALA A 58 10.74 -34.63 15.09
N GLN A 59 9.96 -34.57 14.01
CA GLN A 59 9.05 -35.63 13.58
C GLN A 59 9.75 -36.80 12.90
N THR A 60 10.90 -36.55 12.27
CA THR A 60 11.69 -37.54 11.52
C THR A 60 12.86 -38.10 12.33
N GLY A 61 12.96 -37.75 13.63
CA GLY A 61 14.08 -38.17 14.48
C GLY A 61 15.42 -37.53 14.12
N GLY A 62 15.40 -36.39 13.40
CA GLY A 62 16.58 -35.65 12.97
C GLY A 62 17.17 -36.09 11.63
N ASP A 63 16.53 -37.01 10.91
CA ASP A 63 16.95 -37.40 9.57
C ASP A 63 16.76 -36.24 8.58
N ILE A 64 17.84 -35.79 7.93
CA ILE A 64 17.85 -34.57 7.13
C ILE A 64 17.01 -34.74 5.86
N GLU A 65 17.15 -35.86 5.16
CA GLU A 65 16.46 -36.09 3.87
C GLU A 65 14.96 -36.22 4.10
N MET A 66 14.55 -37.02 5.08
CA MET A 66 13.15 -37.15 5.45
C MET A 66 12.56 -35.82 5.94
N SER A 67 13.33 -35.01 6.68
CA SER A 67 12.87 -33.70 7.15
C SER A 67 12.62 -32.73 6.00
N GLN A 68 13.51 -32.73 5.01
CA GLN A 68 13.38 -31.89 3.83
C GLN A 68 12.17 -32.32 2.99
N GLU A 69 11.97 -33.62 2.79
CA GLU A 69 10.80 -34.14 2.09
C GLU A 69 9.49 -33.77 2.80
N LEU A 70 9.42 -33.99 4.12
CA LEU A 70 8.26 -33.62 4.93
C LEU A 70 8.00 -32.10 4.92
N TYR A 71 9.05 -31.29 4.97
CA TYR A 71 8.94 -29.84 4.88
C TYR A 71 8.37 -29.42 3.51
N MET A 72 8.93 -29.95 2.43
CA MET A 72 8.47 -29.65 1.06
C MET A 72 7.02 -30.09 0.84
N GLN A 73 6.63 -31.26 1.37
CA GLN A 73 5.24 -31.72 1.35
C GLN A 73 4.32 -30.76 2.12
N GLN A 74 4.74 -30.32 3.30
CA GLN A 74 3.90 -29.46 4.12
C GLN A 74 3.75 -28.05 3.52
N ILE A 75 4.81 -27.44 2.98
CA ILE A 75 4.68 -26.12 2.33
C ILE A 75 3.78 -26.18 1.08
N SER A 76 3.67 -27.34 0.42
CA SER A 76 2.79 -27.51 -0.75
C SER A 76 1.36 -27.91 -0.41
N GLU A 77 1.13 -28.72 0.62
CA GLU A 77 -0.19 -29.36 0.85
C GLU A 77 -0.93 -28.88 2.10
N SER A 78 -0.24 -28.33 3.10
CA SER A 78 -0.83 -28.11 4.44
C SER A 78 -1.48 -26.73 4.65
N GLY A 79 -1.38 -25.82 3.67
CA GLY A 79 -1.78 -24.41 3.83
C GLY A 79 -0.82 -23.57 4.69
N PHE A 80 0.30 -24.15 5.12
CA PHE A 80 1.33 -23.51 5.94
C PHE A 80 1.78 -22.15 5.39
N MET A 81 1.96 -22.02 4.07
CA MET A 81 2.40 -20.76 3.45
C MET A 81 1.39 -19.62 3.68
N THR A 82 0.09 -19.92 3.56
CA THR A 82 -0.98 -18.94 3.82
C THR A 82 -1.01 -18.54 5.30
N ASP A 83 -0.84 -19.50 6.21
CA ASP A 83 -0.82 -19.22 7.66
C ASP A 83 0.42 -18.40 8.05
N LEU A 84 1.59 -18.74 7.51
CA LEU A 84 2.82 -17.99 7.69
C LEU A 84 2.68 -16.55 7.17
N LEU A 85 2.05 -16.39 6.00
CA LEU A 85 1.74 -15.07 5.44
C LEU A 85 0.81 -14.29 6.37
N MET A 86 -0.26 -14.89 6.90
CA MET A 86 -1.18 -14.22 7.82
C MET A 86 -0.45 -13.76 9.09
N ILE A 87 0.28 -14.66 9.74
CA ILE A 87 1.01 -14.35 10.99
C ILE A 87 2.03 -13.24 10.75
N THR A 88 2.80 -13.34 9.66
CA THR A 88 3.78 -12.30 9.28
C THR A 88 3.08 -10.96 9.10
N THR A 89 1.97 -10.94 8.35
CA THR A 89 1.23 -9.72 8.04
C THR A 89 0.62 -9.09 9.29
N ILE A 90 0.09 -9.88 10.22
CA ILE A 90 -0.41 -9.39 11.51
C ILE A 90 0.71 -8.73 12.32
N ILE A 91 1.86 -9.40 12.44
CA ILE A 91 3.01 -8.87 13.19
C ILE A 91 3.49 -7.56 12.55
N CYS A 92 3.61 -7.52 11.23
CA CYS A 92 3.97 -6.30 10.49
C CYS A 92 2.94 -5.18 10.69
N ALA A 93 1.63 -5.48 10.63
CA ALA A 93 0.58 -4.50 10.83
C ALA A 93 0.57 -3.94 12.27
N VAL A 94 0.82 -4.79 13.27
CA VAL A 94 0.99 -4.36 14.67
C VAL A 94 2.23 -3.48 14.82
N ALA A 95 3.37 -3.88 14.27
CA ALA A 95 4.59 -3.08 14.29
C ALA A 95 4.37 -1.71 13.60
N ALA A 96 3.71 -1.70 12.45
CA ALA A 96 3.33 -0.48 11.73
C ALA A 96 2.41 0.43 12.55
N LEU A 97 1.42 -0.13 13.23
CA LEU A 97 0.50 0.61 14.10
C LEU A 97 1.24 1.25 15.28
N LEU A 98 2.09 0.50 15.96
CA LEU A 98 2.90 1.00 17.07
C LEU A 98 3.84 2.10 16.60
N TRP A 99 4.54 1.89 15.47
CA TRP A 99 5.44 2.87 14.89
C TRP A 99 4.69 4.15 14.48
N TYR A 100 3.55 4.02 13.81
CA TYR A 100 2.70 5.16 13.44
C TYR A 100 2.25 5.94 14.67
N ARG A 101 1.70 5.24 15.68
CA ARG A 101 1.12 5.83 16.90
C ARG A 101 2.14 6.56 17.77
N PHE A 102 3.33 5.97 17.95
CA PHE A 102 4.35 6.49 18.87
C PHE A 102 5.41 7.35 18.18
N GLY A 103 5.74 7.05 16.92
CA GLY A 103 6.79 7.76 16.17
C GLY A 103 6.33 9.05 15.49
N ILE A 104 5.12 9.08 14.91
CA ILE A 104 4.65 10.18 14.07
C ILE A 104 3.44 10.90 14.66
N VAL A 105 2.40 10.16 15.11
CA VAL A 105 1.11 10.77 15.51
C VAL A 105 1.31 11.84 16.59
N LYS A 106 2.10 11.58 17.65
CA LYS A 106 2.36 12.57 18.72
C LYS A 106 2.92 13.93 18.23
N LYS A 107 3.57 14.00 17.06
CA LYS A 107 4.13 15.24 16.49
C LYS A 107 3.23 15.92 15.44
N TYR A 108 2.32 15.20 14.80
CA TYR A 108 1.49 15.71 13.69
C TYR A 108 0.02 15.97 14.07
N THR A 109 -0.47 15.42 15.19
CA THR A 109 -1.87 15.58 15.64
C THR A 109 -2.28 17.04 15.89
N GLN A 110 -1.35 17.96 16.13
CA GLN A 110 -1.71 19.36 16.39
C GLN A 110 -2.07 20.17 15.14
N GLN A 111 -1.72 19.72 13.94
CA GLN A 111 -1.89 20.52 12.72
C GLN A 111 -3.05 20.05 11.81
N GLN A 112 -3.67 18.90 12.10
CA GLN A 112 -4.70 18.30 11.23
C GLN A 112 -5.87 17.73 12.06
N LYS A 113 -6.67 18.62 12.63
CA LYS A 113 -8.04 18.30 13.07
C LYS A 113 -9.00 18.62 11.92
N GLN A 114 -9.01 17.80 10.87
CA GLN A 114 -10.20 17.70 10.03
C GLN A 114 -11.12 16.68 10.69
N ASP A 115 -12.40 17.01 10.85
CA ASP A 115 -13.33 16.10 11.49
C ASP A 115 -13.45 14.84 10.63
N PHE A 116 -13.19 13.67 11.24
CA PHE A 116 -13.31 12.35 10.60
C PHE A 116 -14.68 12.17 9.89
N LYS A 117 -15.72 12.84 10.39
CA LYS A 117 -17.06 12.90 9.80
C LYS A 117 -17.13 13.67 8.47
N GLU A 118 -16.31 14.70 8.27
CA GLU A 118 -16.23 15.44 6.99
C GLU A 118 -15.55 14.60 5.90
N LEU A 119 -14.58 13.76 6.30
CA LEU A 119 -13.90 12.83 5.41
C LEU A 119 -14.79 11.65 5.00
N ILE A 120 -15.58 11.11 5.93
CA ILE A 120 -16.47 9.97 5.73
C ILE A 120 -17.91 10.45 5.48
N ASN A 121 -18.12 11.03 4.31
CA ASN A 121 -19.46 11.22 3.75
C ASN A 121 -19.64 10.32 2.52
N GLY A 122 -20.89 9.97 2.20
CA GLY A 122 -21.19 9.00 1.13
C GLY A 122 -20.56 9.36 -0.23
N ARG A 123 -20.47 10.65 -0.55
CA ARG A 123 -19.83 11.13 -1.78
C ARG A 123 -18.32 10.86 -1.78
N ASN A 124 -17.61 11.17 -0.70
CA ASN A 124 -16.17 10.92 -0.58
C ASN A 124 -15.86 9.41 -0.59
N ILE A 125 -16.67 8.61 0.09
CA ILE A 125 -16.57 7.15 0.04
C ILE A 125 -16.73 6.66 -1.40
N ALA A 126 -17.77 7.13 -2.12
CA ALA A 126 -17.98 6.77 -3.52
C ALA A 126 -16.78 7.16 -4.39
N VAL A 127 -16.22 8.35 -4.23
CA VAL A 127 -15.01 8.77 -4.97
C VAL A 127 -13.84 7.82 -4.69
N VAL A 128 -13.62 7.46 -3.42
CA VAL A 128 -12.54 6.54 -3.02
C VAL A 128 -12.73 5.14 -3.62
N VAL A 129 -13.93 4.58 -3.50
CA VAL A 129 -14.28 3.25 -4.02
C VAL A 129 -14.16 3.20 -5.53
N VAL A 130 -14.75 4.17 -6.24
CA VAL A 130 -14.71 4.19 -7.72
C VAL A 130 -13.28 4.44 -8.23
N THR A 131 -12.49 5.25 -7.52
CA THR A 131 -11.05 5.41 -7.84
C THR A 131 -10.30 4.11 -7.67
N ALA A 132 -10.53 3.36 -6.57
CA ALA A 132 -9.91 2.05 -6.36
C ALA A 132 -10.24 1.06 -7.48
N ILE A 133 -11.51 0.99 -7.89
CA ILE A 133 -11.99 0.14 -8.97
C ILE A 133 -11.35 0.55 -10.31
N GLY A 134 -11.32 1.85 -10.63
CA GLY A 134 -10.67 2.36 -11.82
C GLY A 134 -9.17 2.06 -11.86
N CYS A 135 -8.45 2.23 -10.74
CA CYS A 135 -7.05 1.86 -10.62
C CYS A 135 -6.82 0.36 -10.85
N TYR A 136 -7.73 -0.49 -10.39
CA TYR A 136 -7.67 -1.93 -10.66
C TYR A 136 -7.83 -2.23 -12.16
N GLY A 137 -8.77 -1.57 -12.84
CA GLY A 137 -8.91 -1.69 -14.30
C GLY A 137 -7.62 -1.30 -15.04
N ILE A 138 -6.95 -0.23 -14.61
CA ILE A 138 -5.65 0.15 -15.18
C ILE A 138 -4.59 -0.92 -14.90
N ALA A 139 -4.54 -1.46 -13.67
CA ALA A 139 -3.62 -2.53 -13.30
C ALA A 139 -3.81 -3.79 -14.17
N LEU A 140 -5.06 -4.17 -14.49
CA LEU A 140 -5.35 -5.27 -15.42
C LEU A 140 -4.81 -5.01 -16.83
N LEU A 141 -4.94 -3.80 -17.36
CA LEU A 141 -4.35 -3.48 -18.67
C LEU A 141 -2.82 -3.53 -18.62
N LEU A 142 -2.22 -2.99 -17.56
CA LEU A 142 -0.78 -3.04 -17.38
C LEU A 142 -0.26 -4.47 -17.27
N SER A 143 -0.95 -5.36 -16.56
CA SER A 143 -0.53 -6.77 -16.46
C SER A 143 -0.55 -7.47 -17.82
N GLN A 144 -1.55 -7.19 -18.66
CA GLN A 144 -1.63 -7.71 -20.03
C GLN A 144 -0.51 -7.17 -20.93
N ILE A 145 -0.22 -5.86 -20.84
CA ILE A 145 0.88 -5.23 -21.58
C ILE A 145 2.22 -5.82 -21.15
N ILE A 146 2.46 -5.96 -19.84
CA ILE A 146 3.70 -6.53 -19.31
C ILE A 146 3.85 -7.99 -19.75
N GLY A 147 2.78 -8.80 -19.68
CA GLY A 147 2.81 -10.19 -20.15
C GLY A 147 3.13 -10.31 -21.65
N ALA A 148 2.64 -9.38 -22.47
CA ALA A 148 2.97 -9.33 -23.90
C ALA A 148 4.42 -8.90 -24.18
N LEU A 149 4.97 -7.98 -23.36
CA LEU A 149 6.35 -7.49 -23.50
C LEU A 149 7.38 -8.47 -22.94
N VAL A 150 7.02 -9.23 -21.90
CA VAL A 150 7.88 -10.19 -21.21
C VAL A 150 7.12 -11.52 -21.08
N PRO A 151 7.11 -12.36 -22.13
CA PRO A 151 6.43 -13.67 -22.09
C PRO A 151 6.93 -14.55 -20.94
N GLY A 152 6.03 -15.30 -20.29
CA GLY A 152 6.37 -16.16 -19.15
C GLY A 152 6.35 -15.45 -17.79
N SER A 153 6.43 -14.11 -17.77
CA SER A 153 6.57 -13.37 -16.51
C SER A 153 5.31 -13.39 -15.64
N MET A 154 4.14 -13.37 -16.26
CA MET A 154 2.86 -13.38 -15.56
C MET A 154 2.52 -14.79 -15.05
N GLU A 155 2.88 -15.83 -15.82
CA GLU A 155 2.76 -17.22 -15.40
C GLU A 155 3.61 -17.47 -14.15
N THR A 156 4.90 -17.09 -14.16
CA THR A 156 5.77 -17.22 -12.99
C THR A 156 5.25 -16.44 -11.77
N TYR A 157 4.70 -15.23 -11.99
CA TYR A 157 4.09 -14.47 -10.90
C TYR A 157 2.86 -15.18 -10.31
N GLN A 158 1.99 -15.72 -11.16
CA GLN A 158 0.79 -16.45 -10.74
C GLN A 158 1.13 -17.73 -9.98
N GLU A 159 2.17 -18.47 -10.39
CA GLU A 159 2.67 -19.64 -9.67
C GLU A 159 3.16 -19.29 -8.26
N LEU A 160 3.97 -18.23 -8.13
CA LEU A 160 4.48 -17.77 -6.81
C LEU A 160 3.34 -17.29 -5.89
N MET A 161 2.35 -16.60 -6.45
CA MET A 161 1.16 -16.18 -5.71
C MET A 161 0.29 -17.36 -5.31
N GLY A 162 0.08 -18.32 -6.22
CA GLY A 162 -0.68 -19.55 -5.95
C GLY A 162 -0.03 -20.38 -4.85
N PHE A 163 1.30 -20.49 -4.85
CA PHE A 163 2.05 -21.14 -3.78
C PHE A 163 1.89 -20.43 -2.43
N SER A 164 1.98 -19.09 -2.43
CA SER A 164 1.85 -18.28 -1.20
C SER A 164 0.43 -18.29 -0.62
N LEU A 165 -0.57 -18.51 -1.46
CA LEU A 165 -2.00 -18.51 -1.12
C LEU A 165 -2.63 -19.92 -1.21
N SER A 166 -1.83 -20.98 -1.10
CA SER A 166 -2.24 -22.37 -1.31
C SER A 166 -3.18 -22.96 -0.25
N GLY A 167 -3.31 -22.30 0.90
CA GLY A 167 -4.18 -22.70 2.02
C GLY A 167 -5.63 -22.20 1.91
N SER A 168 -6.23 -21.91 3.07
CA SER A 168 -7.63 -21.46 3.15
C SER A 168 -7.86 -20.16 2.39
N ALA A 169 -8.75 -20.18 1.40
CA ALA A 169 -9.14 -19.00 0.63
C ALA A 169 -9.69 -17.86 1.52
N LEU A 170 -10.39 -18.19 2.61
CA LEU A 170 -10.88 -17.20 3.57
C LEU A 170 -9.73 -16.52 4.32
N ILE A 171 -8.73 -17.30 4.77
CA ILE A 171 -7.55 -16.76 5.46
C ILE A 171 -6.73 -15.89 4.50
N ALA A 172 -6.51 -16.37 3.27
CA ALA A 172 -5.85 -15.62 2.21
C ALA A 172 -6.56 -14.28 1.94
N ALA A 173 -7.89 -14.32 1.77
CA ALA A 173 -8.69 -13.12 1.52
C ALA A 173 -8.62 -12.13 2.69
N LEU A 174 -8.80 -12.57 3.95
CA LEU A 174 -8.68 -11.68 5.11
C LEU A 174 -7.30 -11.05 5.20
N THR A 175 -6.25 -11.82 4.91
CA THR A 175 -4.87 -11.34 4.95
C THR A 175 -4.61 -10.28 3.89
N VAL A 176 -4.90 -10.58 2.62
CA VAL A 176 -4.58 -9.72 1.47
C VAL A 176 -5.54 -8.53 1.35
N VAL A 177 -6.82 -8.72 1.66
CA VAL A 177 -7.85 -7.67 1.48
C VAL A 177 -7.92 -6.73 2.68
N ILE A 178 -7.60 -7.20 3.90
CA ILE A 178 -7.81 -6.42 5.12
C ILE A 178 -6.51 -6.13 5.85
N ILE A 179 -5.81 -7.17 6.30
CA ILE A 179 -4.69 -7.02 7.25
C ILE A 179 -3.51 -6.32 6.57
N ALA A 180 -3.12 -6.77 5.37
CA ALA A 180 -2.02 -6.19 4.61
C ALA A 180 -2.25 -4.70 4.28
N PRO A 181 -3.39 -4.29 3.68
CA PRO A 181 -3.67 -2.88 3.43
C PRO A 181 -3.58 -1.99 4.67
N ILE A 182 -4.06 -2.46 5.83
CA ILE A 182 -3.96 -1.67 7.07
C ILE A 182 -2.50 -1.41 7.43
N GLY A 183 -1.67 -2.45 7.50
CA GLY A 183 -0.25 -2.33 7.86
C GLY A 183 0.53 -1.48 6.85
N GLU A 184 0.32 -1.74 5.57
CA GLU A 184 1.01 -1.04 4.49
C GLU A 184 0.65 0.46 4.45
N GLU A 185 -0.63 0.83 4.54
CA GLU A 185 -1.00 2.25 4.53
C GLU A 185 -0.48 3.01 5.74
N LEU A 186 -0.39 2.37 6.91
CA LEU A 186 0.21 2.97 8.10
C LEU A 186 1.69 3.32 7.87
N ILE A 187 2.46 2.44 7.24
CA ILE A 187 3.87 2.71 6.91
C ILE A 187 3.98 3.70 5.75
N PHE A 188 3.35 3.41 4.62
CA PHE A 188 3.57 4.16 3.39
C PHE A 188 2.94 5.54 3.43
N ARG A 189 1.68 5.67 3.87
CA ARG A 189 0.94 6.94 3.88
C ARG A 189 1.05 7.63 5.23
N GLY A 190 1.11 6.85 6.31
CA GLY A 190 1.26 7.38 7.67
C GLY A 190 2.68 7.86 7.98
N ILE A 191 3.73 7.18 7.49
CA ILE A 191 5.13 7.48 7.85
C ILE A 191 5.92 7.97 6.63
N ILE A 192 6.19 7.11 5.65
CA ILE A 192 7.07 7.38 4.50
C ILE A 192 6.63 8.63 3.75
N PHE A 193 5.35 8.70 3.36
CA PHE A 193 4.80 9.84 2.64
C PHE A 193 4.96 11.14 3.43
N ARG A 194 4.75 11.14 4.76
CA ARG A 194 4.87 12.33 5.61
C ARG A 194 6.31 12.81 5.76
N LEU A 195 7.26 11.88 5.80
CA LEU A 195 8.68 12.19 5.79
C LEU A 195 9.10 12.84 4.47
N LEU A 196 8.60 12.33 3.35
CA LEU A 196 8.85 12.87 2.01
C LEU A 196 8.16 14.24 1.81
N GLU A 197 6.87 14.35 2.12
CA GLU A 197 6.05 15.57 2.00
C GLU A 197 6.68 16.76 2.76
N LYS A 198 7.25 16.49 3.94
CA LYS A 198 7.92 17.52 4.74
C LYS A 198 9.21 18.06 4.11
N ASN A 199 9.88 17.27 3.27
CA ASN A 199 11.23 17.58 2.77
C ASN A 199 11.29 17.80 1.26
N LEU A 200 10.22 17.49 0.51
CA LEU A 200 10.17 17.53 -0.95
C LEU A 200 8.96 18.33 -1.47
N PRO A 201 8.91 18.66 -2.76
CA PRO A 201 7.65 19.02 -3.42
C PRO A 201 6.65 17.85 -3.37
N VAL A 202 5.36 18.15 -3.27
CA VAL A 202 4.29 17.15 -3.10
C VAL A 202 4.30 16.11 -4.23
N VAL A 203 4.47 16.53 -5.48
CA VAL A 203 4.51 15.62 -6.63
C VAL A 203 5.66 14.62 -6.50
N ALA A 204 6.86 15.10 -6.12
CA ALA A 204 8.00 14.23 -5.90
C ALA A 204 7.77 13.26 -4.73
N ALA A 205 7.13 13.72 -3.64
CA ALA A 205 6.78 12.87 -2.51
C ALA A 205 5.81 11.75 -2.90
N ILE A 206 4.79 12.04 -3.72
CA ILE A 206 3.83 11.04 -4.24
C ILE A 206 4.55 10.03 -5.14
N ILE A 207 5.36 10.49 -6.10
CA ILE A 207 6.06 9.60 -7.03
C ILE A 207 7.03 8.69 -6.29
N ILE A 208 7.88 9.25 -5.42
CA ILE A 208 8.89 8.47 -4.69
C ILE A 208 8.20 7.46 -3.77
N GLN A 209 7.16 7.85 -3.03
CA GLN A 209 6.39 6.91 -2.21
C GLN A 209 5.81 5.77 -3.07
N ALA A 210 5.28 6.07 -4.26
CA ALA A 210 4.67 5.06 -5.12
C ALA A 210 5.70 4.06 -5.64
N VAL A 211 6.89 4.53 -6.00
CA VAL A 211 8.02 3.67 -6.39
C VAL A 211 8.47 2.80 -5.22
N LEU A 212 8.62 3.37 -4.01
CA LEU A 212 8.99 2.59 -2.82
C LEU A 212 7.94 1.52 -2.47
N PHE A 213 6.66 1.81 -2.68
CA PHE A 213 5.57 0.86 -2.52
C PHE A 213 5.66 -0.29 -3.55
N GLY A 214 5.99 0.00 -4.80
CA GLY A 214 6.24 -1.03 -5.81
C GLY A 214 7.44 -1.92 -5.46
N ILE A 215 8.55 -1.33 -5.00
CA ILE A 215 9.76 -2.08 -4.58
C ILE A 215 9.47 -3.03 -3.41
N TYR A 216 8.63 -2.61 -2.47
CA TYR A 216 8.28 -3.41 -1.29
C TYR A 216 7.66 -4.77 -1.62
N HIS A 217 7.00 -4.89 -2.78
CA HIS A 217 6.41 -6.16 -3.22
C HIS A 217 7.45 -7.21 -3.62
N MET A 218 8.73 -6.84 -3.77
CA MET A 218 9.83 -7.75 -4.14
C MET A 218 9.60 -8.57 -5.41
N ASN A 219 8.62 -8.17 -6.23
CA ASN A 219 8.32 -8.73 -7.53
C ASN A 219 8.16 -7.57 -8.51
N ILE A 220 8.95 -7.58 -9.58
CA ILE A 220 8.98 -6.47 -10.53
C ILE A 220 7.65 -6.34 -11.29
N MET A 221 6.98 -7.45 -11.61
CA MET A 221 5.71 -7.44 -12.33
C MET A 221 4.61 -6.80 -11.47
N GLN A 222 4.49 -7.25 -10.23
CA GLN A 222 3.60 -6.64 -9.24
C GLN A 222 3.94 -5.19 -8.99
N GLY A 223 5.21 -4.88 -8.75
CA GLY A 223 5.68 -3.52 -8.50
C GLY A 223 5.32 -2.54 -9.62
N LEU A 224 5.28 -2.99 -10.88
CA LEU A 224 4.88 -2.16 -12.03
C LEU A 224 3.38 -1.96 -12.12
N TYR A 225 2.57 -3.02 -12.06
CA TYR A 225 1.12 -2.88 -12.26
C TYR A 225 0.40 -2.21 -11.07
N VAL A 226 0.99 -2.21 -9.86
CA VAL A 226 0.41 -1.53 -8.68
C VAL A 226 0.66 -0.02 -8.63
N LEU A 227 1.54 0.52 -9.49
CA LEU A 227 1.87 1.96 -9.50
C LEU A 227 0.65 2.90 -9.61
N PRO A 228 -0.38 2.63 -10.45
CA PRO A 228 -1.56 3.49 -10.54
C PRO A 228 -2.28 3.63 -9.20
N LEU A 229 -2.47 2.52 -8.47
CA LEU A 229 -3.04 2.54 -7.13
C LEU A 229 -2.10 3.27 -6.17
N ALA A 230 -0.80 2.99 -6.24
CA ALA A 230 0.17 3.57 -5.32
C ALA A 230 0.24 5.11 -5.41
N LEU A 231 0.14 5.65 -6.63
CA LEU A 231 0.04 7.08 -6.92
C LEU A 231 -1.30 7.68 -6.43
N ALA A 232 -2.42 6.99 -6.70
CA ALA A 232 -3.75 7.44 -6.26
C ALA A 232 -3.87 7.52 -4.74
N LEU A 233 -3.32 6.55 -4.03
CA LEU A 233 -3.23 6.52 -2.57
C LEU A 233 -2.34 7.65 -2.04
N GLY A 234 -1.19 7.94 -2.67
CA GLY A 234 -0.32 9.08 -2.30
C GLY A 234 -1.04 10.43 -2.46
N TYR A 235 -1.76 10.60 -3.57
CA TYR A 235 -2.61 11.78 -3.78
C TYR A 235 -3.76 11.87 -2.76
N THR A 236 -4.40 10.74 -2.45
CA THR A 236 -5.48 10.67 -1.45
C THR A 236 -4.98 11.04 -0.06
N ALA A 237 -3.82 10.54 0.36
CA ALA A 237 -3.18 10.92 1.62
C ALA A 237 -2.81 12.42 1.65
N TYR A 238 -2.32 12.97 0.53
CA TYR A 238 -2.05 14.40 0.41
C TYR A 238 -3.30 15.26 0.59
N ARG A 239 -4.41 14.88 -0.05
CA ARG A 239 -5.66 15.67 -0.07
C ARG A 239 -6.46 15.55 1.22
N THR A 240 -6.59 14.34 1.75
CA THR A 240 -7.42 14.04 2.93
C THR A 240 -6.65 14.20 4.24
N LYS A 241 -5.33 14.28 4.14
CA LYS A 241 -4.42 14.28 5.28
C LYS A 241 -4.66 13.10 6.25
N SER A 242 -5.19 11.99 5.73
CA SER A 242 -5.63 10.84 6.53
C SER A 242 -5.22 9.52 5.87
N VAL A 243 -4.94 8.51 6.70
CA VAL A 243 -4.66 7.14 6.23
C VAL A 243 -5.95 6.34 5.98
N TYR A 244 -7.07 6.68 6.63
CA TYR A 244 -8.30 5.89 6.54
C TYR A 244 -8.89 5.78 5.13
N PRO A 245 -8.99 6.88 4.34
CA PRO A 245 -9.45 6.77 2.95
C PRO A 245 -8.49 5.94 2.08
N CYS A 246 -7.19 5.96 2.41
CA CYS A 246 -6.18 5.15 1.72
C CYS A 246 -6.36 3.67 2.04
N ILE A 247 -6.60 3.32 3.32
CA ILE A 247 -6.90 1.94 3.75
C ILE A 247 -8.11 1.43 2.98
N LEU A 248 -9.22 2.18 2.99
CA LEU A 248 -10.43 1.78 2.26
C LEU A 248 -10.17 1.60 0.76
N MET A 249 -9.47 2.56 0.12
CA MET A 249 -9.14 2.48 -1.30
C MET A 249 -8.34 1.20 -1.62
N HIS A 250 -7.35 0.89 -0.79
CA HIS A 250 -6.49 -0.27 -0.98
C HIS A 250 -7.24 -1.59 -0.71
N MET A 251 -8.06 -1.67 0.35
CA MET A 251 -8.91 -2.82 0.61
C MET A 251 -9.86 -3.11 -0.57
N VAL A 252 -10.50 -2.08 -1.13
CA VAL A 252 -11.37 -2.24 -2.31
C VAL A 252 -10.58 -2.76 -3.50
N ASN A 253 -9.39 -2.21 -3.77
CA ASN A 253 -8.56 -2.65 -4.88
C ASN A 253 -8.12 -4.11 -4.72
N ASN A 254 -7.70 -4.53 -3.52
CA ASN A 254 -7.29 -5.90 -3.22
C ASN A 254 -8.45 -6.89 -3.19
N PHE A 255 -9.70 -6.43 -3.02
CA PHE A 255 -10.88 -7.27 -3.13
C PHE A 255 -11.27 -7.56 -4.59
N MET A 256 -10.88 -6.70 -5.54
CA MET A 256 -11.27 -6.84 -6.95
C MET A 256 -10.86 -8.17 -7.61
N PRO A 257 -9.66 -8.74 -7.37
CA PRO A 257 -9.32 -10.08 -7.88
C PRO A 257 -10.33 -11.15 -7.47
N SER A 258 -10.73 -11.19 -6.19
CA SER A 258 -11.71 -12.15 -5.69
C SER A 258 -13.08 -11.95 -6.32
N LEU A 259 -13.47 -10.70 -6.59
CA LEU A 259 -14.73 -10.39 -7.28
C LEU A 259 -14.69 -10.87 -8.74
N LEU A 260 -13.59 -10.63 -9.46
CA LEU A 260 -13.46 -11.04 -10.85
C LEU A 260 -13.25 -12.55 -11.03
N ALA A 261 -12.76 -13.25 -10.01
CA ALA A 261 -12.61 -14.71 -10.03
C ALA A 261 -13.96 -15.46 -10.19
N VAL A 262 -15.10 -14.78 -10.02
CA VAL A 262 -16.44 -15.34 -10.25
C VAL A 262 -16.81 -15.36 -11.75
N LEU A 263 -16.12 -14.57 -12.58
CA LEU A 263 -16.37 -14.54 -14.02
C LEU A 263 -15.82 -15.82 -14.68
N PRO A 264 -16.49 -16.35 -15.73
CA PRO A 264 -15.97 -17.47 -16.50
C PRO A 264 -14.61 -17.14 -17.14
N GLU A 265 -13.70 -18.11 -17.21
CA GLU A 265 -12.37 -17.96 -17.83
C GLU A 265 -12.43 -17.55 -19.31
N SER A 266 -13.55 -17.82 -19.99
CA SER A 266 -13.79 -17.39 -21.37
C SER A 266 -13.98 -15.87 -21.52
N VAL A 267 -14.17 -15.13 -20.42
CA VAL A 267 -14.36 -13.69 -20.46
C VAL A 267 -13.01 -13.00 -20.68
N PRO A 268 -12.84 -12.24 -21.78
CA PRO A 268 -11.56 -11.63 -22.10
C PRO A 268 -11.22 -10.48 -21.12
N THR A 269 -10.01 -10.52 -20.54
CA THR A 269 -9.56 -9.56 -19.53
C THR A 269 -9.48 -8.12 -20.05
N VAL A 270 -9.02 -7.91 -21.28
CA VAL A 270 -8.80 -6.55 -21.84
C VAL A 270 -10.12 -5.77 -21.98
N PRO A 271 -11.19 -6.30 -22.60
CA PRO A 271 -12.49 -5.63 -22.61
C PRO A 271 -13.04 -5.34 -21.21
N VAL A 272 -12.93 -6.27 -20.27
CA VAL A 272 -13.36 -6.05 -18.87
C VAL A 272 -12.61 -4.88 -18.24
N ALA A 273 -11.29 -4.83 -18.42
CA ALA A 273 -10.46 -3.76 -17.89
C ALA A 273 -10.84 -2.39 -18.48
N ILE A 274 -11.08 -2.31 -19.80
CA ILE A 274 -11.53 -1.08 -20.47
C ILE A 274 -12.89 -0.63 -19.92
N ILE A 275 -13.85 -1.56 -19.77
CA ILE A 275 -15.18 -1.28 -19.22
C ILE A 275 -15.06 -0.72 -17.81
N ILE A 276 -14.27 -1.36 -16.94
CA ILE A 276 -14.02 -0.89 -15.57
C ILE A 276 -13.48 0.55 -15.56
N ILE A 277 -12.49 0.86 -16.41
CA ILE A 277 -11.88 2.19 -16.50
C ILE A 277 -12.91 3.22 -16.97
N VAL A 278 -13.62 2.94 -18.05
CA VAL A 278 -14.58 3.88 -18.66
C VAL A 278 -15.74 4.16 -17.71
N ILE A 279 -16.32 3.14 -17.09
CA ILE A 279 -17.39 3.30 -16.10
C ILE A 279 -16.89 4.10 -14.90
N SER A 280 -15.70 3.77 -14.38
CA SER A 280 -15.12 4.48 -13.24
C SER A 280 -14.89 5.96 -13.56
N ALA A 281 -14.35 6.28 -14.74
CA ALA A 281 -14.15 7.66 -15.19
C ALA A 281 -15.47 8.41 -15.36
N ALA A 282 -16.48 7.77 -15.97
CA ALA A 282 -17.81 8.35 -16.16
C ALA A 282 -18.51 8.66 -14.85
N VAL A 283 -18.35 7.81 -13.83
CA VAL A 283 -18.91 8.01 -12.49
C VAL A 283 -18.11 9.04 -11.68
N LEU A 284 -16.77 9.06 -11.80
CA LEU A 284 -15.92 10.03 -11.11
C LEU A 284 -16.15 11.47 -11.58
N TYR A 285 -16.45 11.69 -12.86
CA TYR A 285 -16.66 13.03 -13.41
C TYR A 285 -17.74 13.84 -12.66
N PRO A 286 -19.00 13.38 -12.51
CA PRO A 286 -20.00 14.09 -11.73
C PRO A 286 -19.70 14.07 -10.23
N LEU A 287 -19.14 12.98 -9.70
CA LEU A 287 -18.81 12.88 -8.26
C LEU A 287 -17.74 13.87 -7.83
N THR A 288 -16.83 14.27 -8.73
CA THR A 288 -15.76 15.22 -8.43
C THR A 288 -16.09 16.66 -8.86
N LYS A 289 -17.11 16.85 -9.69
CA LYS A 289 -17.59 18.17 -10.12
C LYS A 289 -17.98 19.04 -8.92
N GLY A 290 -17.33 20.20 -8.78
CA GLY A 290 -17.59 21.14 -7.68
C GLY A 290 -16.90 20.79 -6.35
N MET A 291 -16.10 19.71 -6.28
CA MET A 291 -15.16 19.55 -5.17
C MET A 291 -14.09 20.65 -5.30
N ARG A 292 -14.20 21.72 -4.49
CA ARG A 292 -13.16 22.73 -4.43
C ARG A 292 -11.84 22.05 -4.05
N ALA A 293 -10.77 22.34 -4.78
CA ALA A 293 -9.43 22.12 -4.25
C ALA A 293 -9.38 22.91 -2.95
N GLY A 294 -9.42 22.23 -1.80
CA GLY A 294 -9.27 22.88 -0.50
C GLY A 294 -8.03 23.76 -0.60
N LYS A 295 -8.16 25.04 -0.22
CA LYS A 295 -7.09 26.04 -0.33
C LYS A 295 -5.80 25.37 0.13
N VAL A 296 -4.90 25.15 -0.82
CA VAL A 296 -3.53 24.70 -0.52
C VAL A 296 -2.92 25.89 0.20
N SER A 297 -2.95 25.90 1.52
CA SER A 297 -2.14 26.83 2.29
C SER A 297 -0.69 26.47 1.98
N ALA A 298 -0.11 27.24 1.06
CA ALA A 298 1.32 27.21 0.77
C ALA A 298 2.14 27.50 2.02
#